data_AF-A0A2J7RS86-F1
#
_entry.id   AF-A0A2J7RS86-F1
#
_cell.length_a   1.000
_cell.length_b   1.000
_cell.length_c   1.000
_cell.angle_alpha   90.00
_cell.angle_beta   90.00
_cell.angle_gamma   90.00
#
_symmetry.space_group_name_H-M   'P 1'
#
loop_
_entity.id
_entity.type
_entity.pdbx_description
1 polymer ?
#
loop_
_entity_poly.entity_id
_entity_poly.type
_entity_poly.pdbx_seq_one_letter_code
_entity_poly.pdbx_strand_id
1 'polypeptide(L)'
;IRRWFRQFQESGCLCKGKSPGRPRVSEEQVARIRAAFERSPRKSTNRASRDLAIPQSTVWRVLTVRLHLKPYRLQLVQALTNDDKRKRMEFCDSMLEMMEDETFISRLIFSDEATFHLSGTVNRHNVRIWGTEHPHETVEHERDSPKVNVFCVVSQDKVYGPFFFEENTVTGQTYLDMLQNWLRMTFQQDGAPPHWHLMVRAFLNEKVPQRWIGRKGAQDLALCAWPARSPDLTVCDFFLWGYVKDHVYVPPLPTNLDDLKH
;
A
#
# COMPACT_ATOMS: atom_id res chain seq x y z
N ILE A 1 27.81 21.17 43.13
CA ILE A 1 29.25 21.36 43.42
C ILE A 1 29.83 20.21 44.26
N ARG A 2 29.40 19.96 45.50
CA ARG A 2 29.94 18.87 46.36
C ARG A 2 29.89 17.46 45.76
N ARG A 3 28.84 17.11 45.00
CA ARG A 3 28.70 15.82 44.30
C ARG A 3 29.77 15.60 43.22
N TRP A 4 30.11 16.66 42.47
CA TRP A 4 31.11 16.60 41.40
C TRP A 4 32.52 16.51 41.98
N PHE A 5 32.78 17.24 43.06
CA PHE A 5 34.06 17.17 43.79
C PHE A 5 34.32 15.76 44.35
N ARG A 6 33.30 15.14 44.96
CA ARG A 6 33.39 13.77 45.50
C ARG A 6 33.59 12.73 44.39
N GLN A 7 32.86 12.85 43.28
CA GLN A 7 33.04 11.99 42.10
C GLN A 7 34.46 12.11 41.51
N PHE A 8 35.02 13.31 41.44
CA PHE A 8 36.38 13.51 40.93
C PHE A 8 37.45 12.95 41.87
N GLN A 9 37.30 13.12 43.19
CA GLN A 9 38.23 12.54 44.18
C GLN A 9 38.25 11.00 44.15
N GLU A 10 37.11 10.36 43.91
CA GLU A 10 36.99 8.90 43.96
C GLU A 10 37.38 8.20 42.64
N SER A 11 37.01 8.76 41.48
CA SER A 11 37.18 8.07 40.18
C SER A 11 38.16 8.76 39.22
N GLY A 12 38.64 9.97 39.55
CA GLY A 12 39.46 10.79 38.66
C GLY A 12 38.75 11.25 37.38
N CYS A 13 37.44 10.99 37.24
CA CYS A 13 36.71 11.16 35.98
C CYS A 13 35.29 11.71 36.20
N LEU A 14 34.99 12.83 35.52
CA LEU A 14 33.67 13.47 35.55
C LEU A 14 32.73 12.97 34.44
N CYS A 15 33.17 12.02 33.61
CA CYS A 15 32.33 11.48 32.54
C CYS A 15 31.12 10.74 33.12
N LYS A 16 29.95 10.91 32.49
CA LYS A 16 28.77 10.11 32.81
C LYS A 16 29.07 8.64 32.51
N GLY A 17 28.92 7.76 33.50
CA GLY A 17 28.97 6.30 33.29
C GLY A 17 27.91 5.84 32.30
N LYS A 18 28.12 4.66 31.68
CA LYS A 18 27.15 4.07 30.76
C LYS A 18 25.81 3.93 31.47
N SER A 19 24.79 4.64 30.98
CA SER A 19 23.43 4.47 31.47
C SER A 19 22.94 3.06 31.13
N PRO A 20 22.12 2.42 31.99
CA PRO A 20 21.65 1.04 31.79
C PRO A 20 20.81 0.80 30.53
N GLY A 21 20.57 1.84 29.72
CA GLY A 21 19.85 1.76 28.45
C GLY A 21 18.35 1.57 28.63
N ARG A 22 17.62 1.60 27.51
CA ARG A 22 16.18 1.31 27.49
C ARG A 22 15.96 -0.17 27.87
N PRO A 23 14.99 -0.51 28.76
CA PRO A 23 14.70 -1.88 29.12
C PRO A 23 14.51 -2.78 27.90
N ARG A 24 15.10 -3.98 27.95
CA ARG A 24 14.93 -5.01 26.91
C ARG A 24 13.49 -5.53 26.96
N VAL A 25 12.94 -5.86 25.79
CA VAL A 25 11.67 -6.59 25.68
C VAL A 25 11.82 -7.92 26.43
N SER A 26 10.81 -8.34 27.19
CA SER A 26 10.86 -9.58 27.96
C SER A 26 10.93 -10.81 27.04
N GLU A 27 11.59 -11.88 27.50
CA GLU A 27 11.67 -13.14 26.75
C GLU A 27 10.29 -13.75 26.50
N GLU A 28 9.34 -13.56 27.42
CA GLU A 28 7.95 -13.96 27.26
C GLU A 28 7.28 -13.25 26.07
N GLN A 29 7.46 -11.93 25.94
CA GLN A 29 6.95 -11.17 24.79
C GLN A 29 7.62 -11.60 23.49
N VAL A 30 8.92 -11.92 23.51
CA VAL A 30 9.63 -12.46 22.35
C VAL A 30 9.03 -13.81 21.93
N ALA A 31 8.77 -14.72 22.89
CA ALA A 31 8.15 -16.02 22.62
C ALA A 31 6.72 -15.88 22.06
N ARG A 32 5.91 -14.96 22.60
CA ARG A 32 4.56 -14.67 22.08
C ARG A 32 4.59 -14.17 20.63
N ILE A 33 5.52 -13.26 20.31
CA ILE A 33 5.72 -12.78 18.94
C ILE A 33 6.20 -13.91 18.03
N ARG A 34 7.20 -14.70 18.46
CA ARG A 34 7.70 -15.84 17.70
C ARG A 34 6.57 -16.82 17.34
N ALA A 35 5.82 -17.29 18.33
CA ALA A 35 4.72 -18.23 18.11
C ALA A 35 3.63 -17.67 17.17
N ALA A 36 3.35 -16.36 17.25
CA ALA A 36 2.37 -15.71 16.37
C ALA A 36 2.79 -15.71 14.89
N PHE A 37 4.09 -15.56 14.61
CA PHE A 37 4.65 -15.55 13.25
C PHE A 37 5.05 -16.94 12.76
N GLU A 38 5.37 -17.89 13.64
CA GLU A 38 5.49 -19.32 13.27
C GLU A 38 4.14 -19.90 12.83
N ARG A 39 3.05 -19.56 13.55
CA ARG A 39 1.69 -19.99 13.19
C ARG A 39 1.15 -19.29 11.94
N SER A 40 1.56 -18.05 11.69
CA SER A 40 1.10 -17.27 10.55
C SER A 40 2.22 -16.36 10.03
N PRO A 41 3.11 -16.89 9.18
CA PRO A 41 4.26 -16.15 8.65
C PRO A 41 3.88 -14.91 7.84
N ARG A 42 2.66 -14.88 7.29
CA ARG A 42 2.08 -13.81 6.48
C ARG A 42 1.46 -12.66 7.29
N LYS A 43 1.44 -12.77 8.62
CA LYS A 43 0.77 -11.79 9.49
C LYS A 43 1.48 -10.44 9.41
N SER A 44 0.72 -9.35 9.26
CA SER A 44 1.29 -8.00 9.29
C SER A 44 1.70 -7.60 10.71
N THR A 45 2.70 -6.72 10.82
CA THR A 45 3.17 -6.24 12.14
C THR A 45 2.13 -5.39 12.87
N ASN A 46 1.26 -4.69 12.12
CA ASN A 46 0.12 -3.98 12.67
C ASN A 46 -0.92 -4.95 13.25
N ARG A 47 -1.24 -6.04 12.52
CA ARG A 47 -2.14 -7.08 13.02
C ARG A 47 -1.58 -7.78 14.25
N ALA A 48 -0.31 -8.17 14.22
CA ALA A 48 0.36 -8.74 15.39
C ALA A 48 0.40 -7.76 16.59
N SER A 49 0.52 -6.46 16.33
CA SER A 49 0.44 -5.42 17.38
C SER A 49 -0.92 -5.44 18.08
N ARG A 50 -2.01 -5.51 17.31
CA ARG A 50 -3.39 -5.59 17.84
C ARG A 50 -3.64 -6.91 18.57
N ASP A 51 -3.34 -8.04 17.93
CA ASP A 51 -3.57 -9.39 18.47
C ASP A 51 -2.83 -9.63 19.79
N LEU A 52 -1.61 -9.08 19.93
CA LEU A 52 -0.76 -9.30 21.09
C LEU A 52 -0.84 -8.17 22.13
N ALA A 53 -1.53 -7.06 21.81
CA ALA A 53 -1.51 -5.80 22.56
C ALA A 53 -0.07 -5.29 22.83
N ILE A 54 0.79 -5.38 21.81
CA ILE A 54 2.20 -4.94 21.87
C ILE A 54 2.37 -3.81 20.84
N PRO A 55 3.06 -2.69 21.14
CA PRO A 55 3.30 -1.64 20.15
C PRO A 55 3.96 -2.19 18.89
N GLN A 56 3.48 -1.78 17.70
CA GLN A 56 3.99 -2.28 16.42
C GLN A 56 5.50 -2.10 16.26
N SER A 57 6.07 -1.00 16.76
CA SER A 57 7.51 -0.75 16.77
C SER A 57 8.29 -1.80 17.56
N THR A 58 7.69 -2.34 18.63
CA THR A 58 8.27 -3.43 19.43
C THR A 58 8.19 -4.75 18.69
N VAL A 59 7.06 -5.06 18.04
CA VAL A 59 6.91 -6.25 17.20
C VAL A 59 7.95 -6.25 16.08
N TRP A 60 8.08 -5.13 15.35
CA TRP A 60 9.08 -4.96 14.30
C TRP A 60 10.51 -5.19 14.81
N ARG A 61 10.86 -4.57 15.95
CA ARG A 61 12.19 -4.70 16.54
C ARG A 61 12.48 -6.14 16.98
N VAL A 62 11.50 -6.86 17.53
CA VAL A 62 11.67 -8.27 17.90
C VAL A 62 11.89 -9.12 16.67
N LEU A 63 11.08 -8.98 15.62
CA LEU A 63 11.23 -9.75 14.38
C LEU A 63 12.60 -9.54 13.73
N THR A 64 13.02 -8.28 13.58
CA THR A 64 14.24 -7.92 12.84
C THR A 64 15.52 -8.09 13.65
N VAL A 65 15.52 -7.73 14.94
CA VAL A 65 16.73 -7.68 15.78
C VAL A 65 16.90 -8.92 16.66
N ARG A 66 15.81 -9.54 17.12
CA ARG A 66 15.88 -10.71 18.03
C ARG A 66 15.70 -12.03 17.30
N LEU A 67 14.76 -12.08 16.37
CA LEU A 67 14.41 -13.30 15.63
C LEU A 67 15.16 -13.40 14.30
N HIS A 68 15.85 -12.32 13.88
CA HIS A 68 16.56 -12.23 12.60
C HIS A 68 15.70 -12.59 11.38
N LEU A 69 14.39 -12.37 11.48
CA LEU A 69 13.46 -12.59 10.39
C LEU A 69 13.51 -11.41 9.43
N LYS A 70 13.49 -11.73 8.14
CA LYS A 70 13.40 -10.76 7.06
C LYS A 70 11.97 -10.73 6.53
N PRO A 71 11.41 -9.54 6.28
CA PRO A 71 10.14 -9.43 5.58
C PRO A 71 10.37 -9.65 4.09
N TYR A 72 9.96 -10.80 3.57
CA TYR A 72 9.94 -11.09 2.14
C TYR A 72 8.61 -10.64 1.56
N ARG A 73 8.64 -9.64 0.67
CA ARG A 73 7.45 -9.26 -0.10
C ARG A 73 7.29 -10.26 -1.24
N LEU A 74 6.24 -11.07 -1.22
CA LEU A 74 5.80 -11.78 -2.41
C LEU A 74 5.30 -10.71 -3.38
N GLN A 75 6.13 -10.35 -4.35
CA GLN A 75 5.71 -9.54 -5.48
C GLN A 75 5.62 -10.46 -6.68
N LEU A 76 4.40 -10.72 -7.14
CA LEU A 76 4.20 -11.11 -8.53
C LEU A 76 4.52 -9.87 -9.38
N VAL A 77 5.81 -9.65 -9.66
CA VAL A 77 6.23 -8.58 -10.56
C VAL A 77 6.05 -9.07 -11.99
N GLN A 78 5.37 -8.27 -12.81
CA GLN A 78 5.41 -8.49 -14.25
C GLN A 78 6.84 -8.23 -14.72
N ALA A 79 7.38 -9.11 -15.56
CA ALA A 79 8.72 -8.92 -16.11
C ALA A 79 8.79 -7.60 -16.88
N LEU A 80 9.61 -6.67 -16.40
CA LEU A 80 9.81 -5.38 -17.06
C LEU A 80 10.78 -5.54 -18.22
N THR A 81 10.37 -5.05 -19.39
CA THR A 81 11.26 -4.91 -20.55
C THR A 81 12.15 -3.68 -20.37
N ASN A 82 13.23 -3.56 -21.16
CA ASN A 82 14.06 -2.35 -21.15
C ASN A 82 13.28 -1.10 -21.56
N ASP A 83 12.30 -1.25 -22.45
CA ASP A 83 11.41 -0.17 -22.86
C ASP A 83 10.52 0.32 -21.71
N ASP A 84 10.01 -0.60 -20.88
CA ASP A 84 9.24 -0.23 -19.68
C ASP A 84 10.09 0.57 -18.70
N LYS A 85 11.34 0.16 -18.47
CA LYS A 85 12.26 0.87 -17.56
C LYS A 85 12.49 2.30 -18.03
N ARG A 86 12.72 2.49 -19.33
CA ARG A 86 12.90 3.80 -19.94
C ARG A 86 11.65 4.67 -19.76
N LYS A 87 10.47 4.17 -20.15
CA LYS A 87 9.19 4.90 -20.02
C LYS A 87 8.86 5.25 -18.57
N ARG A 88 9.18 4.36 -17.62
CA ARG A 88 9.03 4.61 -16.19
C ARG A 88 9.97 5.72 -15.70
N MET A 89 11.22 5.72 -16.15
CA MET A 89 12.16 6.79 -15.80
C MET A 89 11.70 8.14 -16.36
N GLU A 90 11.34 8.18 -17.66
CA GLU A 90 10.81 9.39 -18.31
C GLU A 90 9.58 9.94 -17.57
N PHE A 91 8.68 9.05 -17.14
CA PHE A 91 7.52 9.43 -16.34
C PHE A 91 7.93 10.00 -14.98
N CYS A 92 8.83 9.33 -14.25
CA CYS A 92 9.30 9.79 -12.95
C CYS A 92 9.98 11.15 -13.04
N ASP A 93 10.87 11.36 -14.01
CA ASP A 93 11.56 12.63 -14.23
C ASP A 93 10.55 13.75 -14.52
N SER A 94 9.62 13.52 -15.45
CA SER A 94 8.55 14.48 -15.76
C SER A 94 7.67 14.79 -14.54
N MET A 95 7.37 13.77 -13.72
CA MET A 95 6.54 13.92 -12.52
C MET A 95 7.26 14.76 -11.47
N LEU A 96 8.58 14.54 -11.29
CA LEU A 96 9.39 15.32 -10.37
C LEU A 96 9.43 16.80 -10.75
N GLU A 97 9.57 17.11 -12.04
CA GLU A 97 9.51 18.49 -12.55
C GLU A 97 8.13 19.13 -12.28
N MET A 98 7.04 18.41 -12.55
CA MET A 98 5.68 18.93 -12.27
C MET A 98 5.42 19.13 -10.77
N MET A 99 6.07 18.35 -9.92
CA MET A 99 5.96 18.46 -8.46
C MET A 99 6.69 19.68 -7.87
N GLU A 100 7.49 20.40 -8.65
CA GLU A 100 8.05 21.69 -8.23
C GLU A 100 6.95 22.77 -8.06
N ASP A 101 5.82 22.63 -8.76
CA ASP A 101 4.62 23.43 -8.53
C ASP A 101 3.82 22.89 -7.33
N GLU A 102 3.86 23.60 -6.20
CA GLU A 102 3.11 23.23 -4.99
C GLU A 102 1.59 23.11 -5.24
N THR A 103 1.05 23.82 -6.23
CA THR A 103 -0.37 23.74 -6.59
C THR A 103 -0.72 22.49 -7.38
N PHE A 104 0.26 21.81 -7.97
CA PHE A 104 0.04 20.57 -8.71
C PHE A 104 -0.27 19.42 -7.77
N ILE A 105 0.54 19.22 -6.72
CA ILE A 105 0.37 18.12 -5.76
C ILE A 105 -0.99 18.20 -5.05
N SER A 106 -1.41 19.39 -4.64
CA SER A 106 -2.70 19.60 -3.99
C SER A 106 -3.92 19.28 -4.88
N ARG A 107 -3.75 19.30 -6.21
CA ARG A 107 -4.80 18.97 -7.18
C ARG A 107 -4.74 17.55 -7.70
N LEU A 108 -3.60 16.88 -7.56
CA LEU A 108 -3.36 15.55 -8.05
C LEU A 108 -4.08 14.51 -7.16
N ILE A 109 -4.82 13.63 -7.82
CA ILE A 109 -5.45 12.49 -7.17
C ILE A 109 -5.02 11.18 -7.84
N PHE A 110 -4.60 10.21 -7.03
CA PHE A 110 -4.34 8.83 -7.44
C PHE A 110 -5.60 8.02 -7.28
N SER A 111 -5.90 7.17 -8.25
CA SER A 111 -7.06 6.30 -8.19
C SER A 111 -6.73 4.90 -8.67
N ASP A 112 -7.51 3.94 -8.19
CA ASP A 112 -7.36 2.54 -8.57
C ASP A 112 -8.59 1.74 -8.14
N GLU A 113 -8.70 0.52 -8.66
CA GLU A 113 -9.70 -0.46 -8.27
C GLU A 113 -9.07 -1.64 -7.53
N ALA A 114 -9.74 -2.12 -6.48
CA ALA A 114 -9.40 -3.37 -5.84
C ALA A 114 -10.60 -4.30 -5.73
N THR A 115 -10.36 -5.58 -6.02
CA THR A 115 -11.31 -6.65 -5.76
C THR A 115 -11.08 -7.23 -4.36
N PHE A 116 -12.18 -7.38 -3.62
CA PHE A 116 -12.26 -8.04 -2.32
C PHE A 116 -13.11 -9.30 -2.44
N HIS A 117 -12.54 -10.44 -2.06
CA HIS A 117 -13.21 -11.73 -2.09
C HIS A 117 -13.72 -12.11 -0.70
N LEU A 118 -14.89 -12.75 -0.63
CA LEU A 118 -15.45 -13.25 0.63
C LEU A 118 -14.58 -14.34 1.25
N SER A 119 -13.96 -15.17 0.42
CA SER A 119 -13.03 -16.21 0.87
C SER A 119 -11.71 -15.68 1.47
N GLY A 120 -11.52 -14.35 1.52
CA GLY A 120 -10.35 -13.76 2.14
C GLY A 120 -9.08 -13.89 1.33
N THR A 121 -9.17 -14.17 0.02
CA THR A 121 -8.01 -14.25 -0.87
C THR A 121 -7.26 -12.92 -0.88
N VAL A 122 -6.23 -12.85 -0.03
CA VAL A 122 -5.40 -11.66 0.16
C VAL A 122 -4.66 -11.37 -1.14
N ASN A 123 -4.65 -10.09 -1.51
CA ASN A 123 -3.99 -9.59 -2.70
C ASN A 123 -2.55 -10.13 -2.78
N ARG A 124 -2.24 -10.93 -3.81
CA ARG A 124 -0.92 -11.56 -4.02
C ARG A 124 0.23 -10.54 -4.10
N HIS A 125 -0.09 -9.26 -4.31
CA HIS A 125 0.85 -8.15 -4.45
C HIS A 125 1.38 -7.56 -3.12
N ASN A 126 0.68 -7.81 -1.99
CA ASN A 126 1.02 -7.23 -0.68
C ASN A 126 1.19 -8.27 0.44
N VAL A 127 1.48 -9.53 0.10
CA VAL A 127 1.81 -10.54 1.11
C VAL A 127 3.28 -10.36 1.51
N ARG A 128 3.53 -10.00 2.77
CA ARG A 128 4.86 -10.08 3.38
C ARG A 128 4.95 -11.36 4.19
N ILE A 129 5.83 -12.28 3.79
CA ILE A 129 6.16 -13.47 4.56
C ILE A 129 7.39 -13.17 5.40
N TRP A 130 7.31 -13.38 6.71
CA TRP A 130 8.47 -13.33 7.60
C TRP A 130 9.15 -14.69 7.63
N GLY A 131 10.43 -14.73 7.27
CA GLY A 131 11.22 -15.96 7.26
C GLY A 131 12.71 -15.66 7.49
N THR A 132 13.48 -16.70 7.80
CA THR A 132 14.95 -16.65 7.79
C THR A 132 15.51 -16.82 6.37
N GLU A 133 14.73 -17.45 5.49
CA GLU A 133 15.06 -17.77 4.09
C GLU A 133 13.92 -17.39 3.16
N HIS A 134 14.20 -17.31 1.85
CA HIS A 134 13.21 -16.94 0.83
C HIS A 134 12.15 -18.07 0.70
N PRO A 135 10.87 -17.81 0.99
CA PRO A 135 9.84 -18.86 0.95
C PRO A 135 9.41 -19.16 -0.49
N HIS A 136 9.59 -20.42 -0.93
CA HIS A 136 9.01 -20.94 -2.16
C HIS A 136 7.61 -21.51 -1.89
N GLU A 137 6.64 -20.63 -1.63
CA GLU A 137 5.25 -21.03 -1.34
C GLU A 137 4.32 -20.90 -2.55
N THR A 138 3.55 -21.95 -2.84
CA THR A 138 2.45 -21.95 -3.81
C THR A 138 1.14 -21.61 -3.10
N VAL A 139 0.35 -20.68 -3.63
CA VAL A 139 -0.94 -20.27 -3.05
C VAL A 139 -2.08 -20.72 -3.95
N GLU A 140 -2.91 -21.64 -3.46
CA GLU A 140 -4.14 -22.04 -4.13
C GLU A 140 -5.11 -20.85 -4.21
N HIS A 141 -5.70 -20.66 -5.38
CA HIS A 141 -6.65 -19.58 -5.67
C HIS A 141 -8.00 -20.21 -5.97
N GLU A 142 -8.96 -19.98 -5.09
CA GLU A 142 -10.35 -20.36 -5.32
C GLU A 142 -10.91 -19.54 -6.49
N ARG A 143 -11.29 -20.22 -7.57
CA ARG A 143 -12.00 -19.59 -8.68
C ARG A 143 -13.47 -19.43 -8.26
N ASP A 144 -14.04 -18.25 -8.54
CA ASP A 144 -15.47 -17.95 -8.37
C ASP A 144 -16.00 -17.65 -6.95
N SER A 145 -15.15 -17.25 -6.00
CA SER A 145 -15.66 -16.75 -4.72
C SER A 145 -16.40 -15.41 -4.90
N PRO A 146 -17.53 -15.19 -4.17
CA PRO A 146 -18.25 -13.92 -4.18
C PRO A 146 -17.31 -12.75 -3.89
N LYS A 147 -17.46 -11.65 -4.63
CA LYS A 147 -16.52 -10.54 -4.61
C LYS A 147 -17.20 -9.20 -4.77
N VAL A 148 -16.50 -8.15 -4.32
CA VAL A 148 -16.87 -6.76 -4.54
C VAL A 148 -15.70 -6.04 -5.18
N ASN A 149 -15.97 -5.24 -6.22
CA ASN A 149 -14.99 -4.32 -6.78
C ASN A 149 -15.19 -2.95 -6.14
N VAL A 150 -14.09 -2.38 -5.66
CA VAL A 150 -14.08 -1.12 -4.94
C VAL A 150 -13.16 -0.15 -5.66
N PHE A 151 -13.65 1.06 -5.91
CA PHE A 151 -12.84 2.17 -6.39
C PHE A 151 -12.59 3.16 -5.26
N CYS A 152 -11.34 3.61 -5.14
CA CYS A 152 -10.96 4.65 -4.21
C CYS A 152 -10.02 5.65 -4.87
N VAL A 153 -10.02 6.86 -4.32
CA VAL A 153 -9.15 7.94 -4.75
C VAL A 153 -8.39 8.49 -3.55
N VAL A 154 -7.09 8.73 -3.70
CA VAL A 154 -6.24 9.32 -2.67
C VAL A 154 -5.69 10.65 -3.17
N SER A 155 -5.87 11.69 -2.36
CA SER A 155 -5.23 13.00 -2.53
C SER A 155 -4.24 13.24 -1.38
N GLN A 156 -3.56 14.38 -1.42
CA GLN A 156 -2.71 14.83 -0.31
C GLN A 156 -3.49 14.96 1.01
N ASP A 157 -4.73 15.47 0.97
CA ASP A 157 -5.49 15.83 2.17
C ASP A 157 -6.41 14.72 2.68
N LYS A 158 -6.91 13.88 1.78
CA LYS A 158 -7.90 12.85 2.14
C LYS A 158 -8.03 11.73 1.11
N VAL A 159 -8.70 10.67 1.54
CA VAL A 159 -9.20 9.59 0.71
C VAL A 159 -10.66 9.87 0.34
N TYR A 160 -11.02 9.68 -0.93
CA TYR A 160 -12.40 9.73 -1.43
C TYR A 160 -12.85 8.30 -1.80
N GLY A 161 -14.11 7.99 -1.51
CA GLY A 161 -14.68 6.65 -1.63
C GLY A 161 -15.02 6.06 -0.25
N PRO A 162 -15.26 4.74 -0.16
CA PRO A 162 -15.24 3.76 -1.26
C PRO A 162 -16.43 3.95 -2.22
N PHE A 163 -16.20 3.70 -3.51
CA PHE A 163 -17.28 3.47 -4.47
C PHE A 163 -17.35 1.98 -4.79
N PHE A 164 -18.51 1.39 -4.57
CA PHE A 164 -18.74 -0.03 -4.81
C PHE A 164 -19.42 -0.21 -6.16
N PHE A 165 -18.80 -0.99 -7.05
CA PHE A 165 -19.46 -1.38 -8.29
C PHE A 165 -20.51 -2.45 -8.00
N GLU A 166 -21.71 -2.29 -8.54
CA GLU A 166 -22.78 -3.30 -8.46
C GLU A 166 -22.46 -4.54 -9.32
N GLU A 167 -21.76 -4.33 -10.43
CA GLU A 167 -21.35 -5.40 -11.34
C GLU A 167 -20.04 -6.08 -10.90
N ASN A 168 -19.97 -7.39 -11.14
CA ASN A 168 -18.77 -8.21 -10.87
C ASN A 168 -17.55 -7.85 -11.73
N THR A 169 -17.76 -7.12 -12.82
CA THR A 169 -16.72 -6.72 -13.78
C THR A 169 -16.86 -5.24 -14.06
N VAL A 170 -15.77 -4.49 -13.88
CA VAL A 170 -15.71 -3.08 -14.28
C VAL A 170 -15.57 -3.02 -15.80
N THR A 171 -16.54 -2.43 -16.47
CA THR A 171 -16.53 -2.21 -17.93
C THR A 171 -16.23 -0.74 -18.21
N GLY A 172 -15.94 -0.40 -19.47
CA GLY A 172 -15.73 1.01 -19.84
C GLY A 172 -16.95 1.89 -19.58
N GLN A 173 -18.17 1.34 -19.64
CA GLN A 173 -19.39 2.08 -19.37
C GLN A 173 -19.61 2.29 -17.87
N THR A 174 -19.54 1.23 -17.06
CA THR A 174 -19.70 1.37 -15.60
C THR A 174 -18.61 2.22 -14.98
N TYR A 175 -17.40 2.18 -15.54
CA TYR A 175 -16.32 3.08 -15.17
C TYR A 175 -16.62 4.54 -15.53
N LEU A 176 -17.13 4.80 -16.74
CA LEU A 176 -17.53 6.15 -17.16
C LEU A 176 -18.64 6.72 -16.26
N ASP A 177 -19.66 5.93 -15.96
CA ASP A 177 -20.77 6.36 -15.11
C ASP A 177 -20.27 6.74 -13.71
N MET A 178 -19.31 5.99 -13.17
CA MET A 178 -18.61 6.35 -11.93
C MET A 178 -17.84 7.66 -12.08
N LEU A 179 -17.02 7.81 -13.13
CA LEU A 179 -16.22 9.03 -13.35
C LEU A 179 -17.10 10.29 -13.46
N GLN A 180 -18.25 10.21 -14.13
CA GLN A 180 -19.19 11.33 -14.26
C GLN A 180 -19.69 11.85 -12.91
N ASN A 181 -19.79 10.97 -11.92
CA ASN A 181 -20.26 11.32 -10.56
C ASN A 181 -19.13 11.85 -9.67
N TRP A 182 -17.90 11.37 -9.86
CA TRP A 182 -16.79 11.60 -8.91
C TRP A 182 -15.73 12.59 -9.39
N LEU A 183 -15.53 12.73 -10.70
CA LEU A 183 -14.35 13.41 -11.21
C LEU A 183 -14.49 14.94 -11.22
N ARG A 184 -13.63 15.63 -10.46
CA ARG A 184 -13.58 17.11 -10.40
C ARG A 184 -12.18 17.72 -10.55
N MET A 185 -11.12 16.93 -10.41
CA MET A 185 -9.73 17.41 -10.24
C MET A 185 -8.74 16.65 -11.14
N THR A 186 -7.43 16.89 -10.98
CA THR A 186 -6.39 16.28 -11.81
C THR A 186 -6.26 14.79 -11.49
N PHE A 187 -6.49 13.93 -12.48
CA PHE A 187 -6.81 12.53 -12.26
C PHE A 187 -5.77 11.57 -12.78
N GLN A 188 -5.29 10.65 -11.96
CA GLN A 188 -4.47 9.52 -12.40
C GLN A 188 -5.30 8.23 -12.42
N GLN A 189 -5.22 7.51 -13.55
CA GLN A 189 -5.71 6.15 -13.73
C GLN A 189 -4.64 5.28 -14.39
N ASP A 190 -4.74 3.97 -14.21
CA ASP A 190 -3.78 3.03 -14.79
C ASP A 190 -4.07 2.72 -16.29
N GLY A 191 -3.44 1.68 -16.83
CA GLY A 191 -3.61 1.27 -18.23
C GLY A 191 -4.68 0.21 -18.49
N ALA A 192 -5.56 -0.09 -17.53
CA ALA A 192 -6.55 -1.16 -17.65
C ALA A 192 -7.52 -0.94 -18.84
N PRO A 193 -8.08 -2.03 -19.43
CA PRO A 193 -8.97 -1.92 -20.59
C PRO A 193 -10.18 -0.98 -20.40
N PRO A 194 -10.88 -0.96 -19.25
CA PRO A 194 -11.97 0.01 -19.02
C PRO A 194 -11.53 1.46 -19.12
N HIS A 195 -10.32 1.77 -18.66
CA HIS A 195 -9.74 3.13 -18.63
C HIS A 195 -9.36 3.61 -20.04
N TRP A 196 -9.10 2.66 -20.96
CA TRP A 196 -8.78 2.93 -22.36
C TRP A 196 -10.01 2.99 -23.28
N HIS A 197 -11.22 2.83 -22.72
CA HIS A 197 -12.45 2.92 -23.49
C HIS A 197 -12.61 4.30 -24.15
N LEU A 198 -13.12 4.33 -25.38
CA LEU A 198 -13.19 5.56 -26.18
C LEU A 198 -14.03 6.65 -25.50
N MET A 199 -15.17 6.27 -24.92
CA MET A 199 -16.05 7.24 -24.23
C MET A 199 -15.43 7.76 -22.93
N VAL A 200 -14.64 6.94 -22.23
CA VAL A 200 -13.91 7.36 -21.02
C VAL A 200 -12.88 8.43 -21.39
N ARG A 201 -12.07 8.18 -22.42
CA ARG A 201 -11.07 9.14 -22.89
C ARG A 201 -11.69 10.42 -23.44
N ALA A 202 -12.79 10.31 -24.20
CA ALA A 202 -13.53 11.48 -24.69
C ALA A 202 -14.04 12.34 -23.54
N PHE A 203 -14.64 11.72 -22.51
CA PHE A 203 -15.09 12.40 -21.31
C PHE A 203 -13.93 13.09 -20.56
N LEU A 204 -12.79 12.41 -20.40
CA LEU A 204 -11.61 12.97 -19.74
C LEU A 204 -11.03 14.16 -20.51
N ASN A 205 -10.94 14.07 -21.83
CA ASN A 205 -10.50 15.17 -22.69
C ASN A 205 -11.46 16.37 -22.62
N GLU A 206 -12.75 16.15 -22.43
CA GLU A 206 -13.74 17.22 -22.29
C GLU A 206 -13.71 17.86 -20.90
N LYS A 207 -13.73 17.06 -19.82
CA LYS A 207 -13.90 17.57 -18.45
C LYS A 207 -12.60 18.01 -17.79
N VAL A 208 -11.50 17.34 -18.08
CA VAL A 208 -10.19 17.60 -17.46
C VAL A 208 -9.05 17.61 -18.48
N PRO A 209 -9.15 18.41 -19.57
CA PRO A 209 -8.08 18.49 -20.57
C PRO A 209 -6.77 18.91 -19.93
N GLN A 210 -5.68 18.24 -20.31
CA GLN A 210 -4.32 18.42 -19.79
C GLN A 210 -4.23 18.26 -18.25
N ARG A 211 -5.20 17.58 -17.65
CA ARG A 211 -5.28 17.34 -16.21
C ARG A 211 -5.64 15.89 -15.90
N TRP A 212 -5.37 14.96 -16.80
CA TRP A 212 -5.46 13.54 -16.50
C TRP A 212 -4.22 12.79 -16.97
N ILE A 213 -3.85 11.77 -16.20
CA ILE A 213 -2.70 10.89 -16.39
C ILE A 213 -3.24 9.49 -16.57
N GLY A 214 -2.82 8.82 -17.63
CA GLY A 214 -3.26 7.47 -17.92
C GLY A 214 -2.63 6.96 -19.21
N ARG A 215 -3.10 5.81 -19.69
CA ARG A 215 -2.78 5.42 -21.05
C ARG A 215 -3.30 6.49 -22.01
N LYS A 216 -2.46 6.93 -22.97
CA LYS A 216 -2.80 7.98 -23.94
C LYS A 216 -2.41 7.61 -25.36
N GLY A 217 -3.15 8.17 -26.32
CA GLY A 217 -2.91 8.12 -27.75
C GLY A 217 -2.58 9.50 -28.31
N ALA A 218 -2.31 9.58 -29.61
CA ALA A 218 -1.86 10.82 -30.24
C ALA A 218 -2.87 11.98 -30.16
N GLN A 219 -4.17 11.65 -30.09
CA GLN A 219 -5.26 12.64 -30.06
C GLN A 219 -5.74 12.97 -28.63
N ASP A 220 -5.18 12.31 -27.61
CA ASP A 220 -5.62 12.52 -26.23
C ASP A 220 -4.98 13.75 -25.62
N LEU A 221 -5.79 14.51 -24.87
CA LEU A 221 -5.35 15.67 -24.10
C LEU A 221 -4.93 15.26 -22.69
N ALA A 222 -4.23 14.13 -22.55
CA ALA A 222 -3.65 13.72 -21.27
C ALA A 222 -2.42 14.58 -20.95
N LEU A 223 -2.27 14.92 -19.68
CA LEU A 223 -1.09 15.64 -19.16
C LEU A 223 0.19 14.86 -19.44
N CYS A 224 0.21 13.58 -19.07
CA CYS A 224 1.30 12.67 -19.37
C CYS A 224 0.81 11.22 -19.48
N ALA A 225 1.64 10.36 -20.06
CA ALA A 225 1.33 8.95 -20.22
C ALA A 225 1.69 8.16 -18.94
N TRP A 226 0.76 7.38 -18.40
CA TRP A 226 1.06 6.47 -17.30
C TRP A 226 1.92 5.30 -17.80
N PRO A 227 3.05 5.00 -17.14
CA PRO A 227 3.92 3.91 -17.55
C PRO A 227 3.30 2.55 -17.24
N ALA A 228 3.30 1.66 -18.23
CA ALA A 228 2.77 0.30 -18.06
C ALA A 228 3.48 -0.44 -16.92
N ARG A 229 2.74 -1.34 -16.24
CA ARG A 229 3.26 -2.22 -15.18
C ARG A 229 3.90 -1.46 -14.01
N SER A 230 3.24 -0.40 -13.56
CA SER A 230 3.77 0.47 -12.50
C SER A 230 2.91 0.57 -11.24
N PRO A 231 2.54 -0.56 -10.61
CA PRO A 231 1.77 -0.55 -9.36
C PRO A 231 2.56 0.06 -8.19
N ASP A 232 3.89 0.13 -8.29
CA ASP A 232 4.73 0.77 -7.28
C ASP A 232 4.70 2.31 -7.35
N LEU A 233 4.15 2.89 -8.42
CA LEU A 233 4.01 4.34 -8.58
C LEU A 233 2.64 4.88 -8.18
N THR A 234 1.65 4.01 -7.88
CA THR A 234 0.33 4.44 -7.41
C THR A 234 0.14 4.19 -5.92
N VAL A 235 -0.28 5.24 -5.21
CA VAL A 235 -0.52 5.23 -3.75
C VAL A 235 -1.54 4.16 -3.36
N CYS A 236 -2.50 3.88 -4.24
CA CYS A 236 -3.53 2.89 -3.99
C CYS A 236 -2.94 1.47 -3.83
N ASP A 237 -2.09 1.05 -4.76
CA ASP A 237 -1.49 -0.29 -4.78
C ASP A 237 -0.41 -0.47 -3.70
N PHE A 238 0.54 0.47 -3.60
CA PHE A 238 1.66 0.29 -2.69
C PHE A 238 1.29 0.51 -1.22
N PHE A 239 0.19 1.21 -0.94
CA PHE A 239 -0.23 1.57 0.42
C PHE A 239 -1.70 1.25 0.72
N LEU A 240 -2.66 1.93 0.07
CA LEU A 240 -4.07 1.93 0.49
C LEU A 240 -4.66 0.52 0.57
N TRP A 241 -4.56 -0.27 -0.50
CA TRP A 241 -5.22 -1.57 -0.57
C TRP A 241 -4.60 -2.60 0.38
N GLY A 242 -3.30 -2.50 0.63
CA GLY A 242 -2.65 -3.28 1.69
C GLY A 242 -3.23 -2.94 3.05
N TYR A 243 -3.36 -1.64 3.36
CA TYR A 243 -3.94 -1.16 4.61
C TYR A 243 -5.40 -1.60 4.77
N VAL A 244 -6.26 -1.41 3.77
CA VAL A 244 -7.69 -1.75 3.85
C VAL A 244 -7.89 -3.26 4.02
N LYS A 245 -7.20 -4.10 3.24
CA LYS A 245 -7.30 -5.56 3.35
C LYS A 245 -6.87 -6.07 4.72
N ASP A 246 -5.89 -5.44 5.34
CA ASP A 246 -5.46 -5.74 6.72
C ASP A 246 -6.54 -5.46 7.79
N HIS A 247 -7.54 -4.61 7.49
CA HIS A 247 -8.64 -4.30 8.40
C HIS A 247 -9.90 -5.11 8.09
N VAL A 248 -10.19 -5.35 6.82
CA VAL A 248 -11.35 -6.15 6.39
C VAL A 248 -11.18 -7.63 6.76
N TYR A 249 -9.98 -8.19 6.61
CA TYR A 249 -9.73 -9.62 6.86
C TYR A 249 -9.20 -9.89 8.27
N VAL A 250 -9.94 -9.41 9.28
CA VAL A 250 -9.70 -9.65 10.70
C VAL A 250 -10.82 -10.54 11.26
N PRO A 251 -10.52 -11.63 11.99
CA PRO A 251 -11.53 -12.49 12.60
C PRO A 251 -12.48 -11.73 13.56
N PRO A 252 -13.78 -12.04 13.55
CA PRO A 252 -14.45 -13.00 12.66
C PRO A 252 -14.46 -12.49 11.22
N LEU A 253 -14.16 -13.38 10.27
CA LEU A 253 -14.08 -13.01 8.86
C LEU A 253 -15.48 -12.63 8.32
N PRO A 254 -15.56 -11.71 7.33
CA PRO A 254 -16.82 -11.39 6.66
C PRO A 254 -17.51 -12.66 6.13
N THR A 255 -18.81 -12.77 6.38
CA THR A 255 -19.60 -13.98 6.05
C THR A 255 -20.51 -13.77 4.84
N ASN A 256 -20.75 -12.52 4.46
CA ASN A 256 -21.52 -12.12 3.29
C ASN A 256 -20.92 -10.85 2.63
N LEU A 257 -21.46 -10.44 1.48
CA LEU A 257 -20.96 -9.26 0.74
C LEU A 257 -21.28 -7.93 1.43
N ASP A 258 -22.32 -7.86 2.27
CA ASP A 258 -22.65 -6.65 3.00
C ASP A 258 -21.67 -6.44 4.16
N ASP A 259 -21.24 -7.51 4.83
CA ASP A 259 -20.14 -7.48 5.81
C ASP A 259 -18.84 -6.97 5.18
N LEU A 260 -18.59 -7.22 3.88
CA LEU A 260 -17.41 -6.70 3.17
C LEU A 260 -17.49 -5.19 2.87
N LYS A 261 -18.69 -4.62 2.84
CA LYS A 261 -18.93 -3.20 2.54
C LYS A 261 -18.92 -2.32 3.79
N HIS A 262 -19.03 -2.91 4.98
CA HIS A 262 -19.15 -2.22 6.28
C HIS A 262 -17.87 -2.33 7.12
#